data_AF-A0A966D7T8-F1
#
_entry.id   AF-A0A966D7T8-F1
#
_cell.length_a   1.000
_cell.length_b   1.000
_cell.length_c   1.000
_cell.angle_alpha   90.00
_cell.angle_beta   90.00
_cell.angle_gamma   90.00
#
_symmetry.space_group_name_H-M   'P 1'
#
loop_
_entity.id
_entity.type
_entity.pdbx_description
1 polymer ?
#
loop_
_entity_poly.entity_id
_entity_poly.type
_entity_poly.pdbx_seq_one_letter_code
_entity_poly.pdbx_strand_id
1 'polypeptide(L)'
;MVNKHTKRYRLWEMLPGFLAWMTILFPIWGAIVIPKAVAYFVIAFLIYWLYQSFKSAILAFIGYFKIKRDNKINWQELFQQDFRADWLKYNQINHVVIISSYKEPVEVIEMAIGSLAAQQEIDLIEEAGG
;
A
#
# COMPACT_ATOMS: atom_id res chain seq x y z
N MET A 1 -23.63 25.64 10.80
CA MET A 1 -22.86 25.82 9.55
C MET A 1 -21.78 26.87 9.82
N VAL A 2 -20.51 26.47 9.84
CA VAL A 2 -19.40 27.41 10.16
C VAL A 2 -19.19 28.37 8.99
N ASN A 3 -19.22 29.67 9.27
CA ASN A 3 -19.23 30.72 8.25
C ASN A 3 -17.80 30.96 7.71
N LYS A 4 -17.53 30.53 6.47
CA LYS A 4 -16.21 30.55 5.80
C LYS A 4 -15.53 31.92 5.73
N HIS A 5 -16.27 33.01 5.92
CA HIS A 5 -15.76 34.39 5.80
C HIS A 5 -15.21 34.98 7.11
N THR A 6 -15.29 34.26 8.22
CA THR A 6 -14.83 34.76 9.52
C THR A 6 -13.30 34.75 9.58
N LYS A 7 -12.65 35.85 10.02
CA LYS A 7 -11.18 35.91 10.18
C LYS A 7 -10.62 34.75 11.00
N ARG A 8 -11.36 34.28 12.02
CA ARG A 8 -11.02 33.11 12.84
C ARG A 8 -10.94 31.83 12.00
N TYR A 9 -11.88 31.59 11.09
CA TYR A 9 -11.87 30.41 10.23
C TYR A 9 -10.62 30.35 9.35
N ARG A 10 -10.25 31.48 8.73
CA ARG A 10 -9.03 31.60 7.93
C ARG A 10 -7.75 31.34 8.74
N LEU A 11 -7.72 31.76 10.01
CA LEU A 11 -6.59 31.46 10.90
C LEU A 11 -6.45 29.94 11.14
N TRP A 12 -7.55 29.25 11.44
CA TRP A 12 -7.56 27.80 11.62
C TRP A 12 -7.19 27.04 10.34
N GLU A 13 -7.54 27.58 9.17
CA GLU A 13 -7.18 27.02 7.87
C GLU A 13 -5.69 27.18 7.54
N MET A 14 -5.07 28.29 7.94
CA MET A 14 -3.62 28.53 7.73
C MET A 14 -2.73 27.82 8.76
N LEU A 15 -3.25 27.56 9.95
CA LEU A 15 -2.51 26.95 11.06
C LEU A 15 -1.82 25.62 10.72
N PRO A 16 -2.47 24.62 10.07
CA PRO A 16 -1.79 23.38 9.71
C PRO A 16 -0.64 23.60 8.72
N GLY A 17 -0.83 24.47 7.72
CA GLY A 17 0.22 24.80 6.75
C GLY A 17 1.40 25.53 7.40
N PHE A 18 1.11 26.51 8.26
CA PHE A 18 2.12 27.24 9.00
C PHE A 18 2.93 26.33 9.94
N LEU A 19 2.25 25.44 10.68
CA LEU A 19 2.92 24.46 11.55
C LEU A 19 3.79 23.49 10.75
N ALA A 20 3.34 23.06 9.58
CA ALA A 20 4.15 22.21 8.69
C ALA A 20 5.44 22.93 8.26
N TRP A 21 5.33 24.17 7.78
CA TRP A 21 6.51 24.98 7.40
C TRP A 21 7.44 25.25 8.57
N MET A 22 6.90 25.57 9.75
CA MET A 22 7.70 25.77 10.96
C MET A 22 8.44 24.49 11.35
N THR A 23 7.79 23.33 11.29
CA THR A 23 8.40 22.03 11.62
C THR A 23 9.49 21.64 10.61
N ILE A 24 9.26 21.86 9.32
CA ILE A 24 10.24 21.58 8.25
C ILE A 24 11.49 22.45 8.43
N LEU A 25 11.30 23.74 8.73
CA LEU A 25 12.40 24.69 8.90
C LEU A 25 13.04 24.65 10.30
N PHE A 26 12.37 24.02 11.28
CA PHE A 26 12.80 23.97 12.68
C PHE A 26 14.26 23.56 12.89
N PRO A 27 14.80 22.54 12.20
CA PRO A 27 16.20 22.16 12.37
C PRO A 27 17.18 23.25 11.92
N ILE A 28 16.80 24.11 10.96
CA ILE A 28 17.70 25.12 10.37
C ILE A 28 17.84 26.31 11.32
N TRP A 29 16.73 26.99 11.61
CA TRP A 29 16.77 28.17 12.48
C TRP A 29 16.90 27.78 13.96
N GLY A 30 16.30 26.65 14.37
CA GLY A 30 16.38 26.16 15.74
C GLY A 30 17.80 25.75 16.12
N ALA A 31 18.62 25.26 15.19
CA ALA A 31 20.02 24.94 15.46
C ALA A 31 20.84 26.19 15.86
N ILE A 32 20.48 27.36 15.34
CA ILE A 32 21.14 28.63 15.68
C ILE A 32 20.68 29.14 17.04
N VAL A 33 19.38 29.04 17.35
CA VAL A 33 18.79 29.62 18.57
C VAL A 33 18.93 28.67 19.78
N ILE A 34 18.62 27.37 19.62
CA ILE A 34 18.54 26.38 20.70
C ILE A 34 19.09 25.01 20.24
N PRO A 35 20.40 24.88 19.96
CA PRO A 35 20.99 23.67 19.38
C PRO A 35 20.74 22.41 20.21
N LYS A 36 20.76 22.51 21.54
CA LYS A 36 20.53 21.36 22.44
C LYS A 36 19.11 20.78 22.29
N ALA A 37 18.09 21.64 22.24
CA ALA A 37 16.70 21.21 22.09
C ALA A 37 16.46 20.59 20.71
N VAL A 38 17.03 21.19 19.66
CA VAL A 38 16.96 20.64 18.30
C VAL A 38 17.61 19.27 18.20
N ALA A 39 18.76 19.05 18.85
CA ALA A 39 19.40 17.73 18.87
C ALA A 39 18.47 16.65 19.45
N TYR A 40 17.85 16.91 20.61
CA TYR A 40 16.89 15.97 21.20
C TYR A 40 15.67 15.74 20.29
N PHE A 41 15.15 16.79 19.66
CA PHE A 41 14.04 16.68 18.72
C PHE A 41 14.40 15.81 17.51
N VAL A 42 15.55 16.04 16.88
CA VAL A 42 16.01 15.28 15.72
C VAL A 42 16.24 13.82 16.09
N ILE A 43 16.84 13.53 17.25
CA ILE A 43 17.04 12.15 17.70
C ILE A 43 15.70 11.44 17.89
N ALA A 44 14.73 12.08 18.58
CA ALA A 44 13.40 11.50 18.77
C ALA A 44 12.68 11.27 17.42
N PHE A 45 12.80 12.22 16.49
CA PHE A 45 12.26 12.09 15.13
C PHE A 45 12.88 10.91 14.39
N LEU A 46 14.21 10.75 14.42
CA LEU A 46 14.90 9.63 13.80
C LEU A 46 14.50 8.28 14.41
N ILE A 47 14.32 8.19 15.74
CA ILE A 47 13.84 6.98 16.41
C ILE A 47 12.42 6.63 15.94
N TYR A 48 11.54 7.62 15.83
CA TYR A 48 10.19 7.41 15.31
C TYR A 48 10.21 6.89 13.86
N TRP A 49 11.01 7.50 12.99
CA TRP A 49 11.16 7.04 11.60
C TRP A 49 11.81 5.67 11.50
N LEU A 50 12.77 5.35 12.36
CA LEU A 50 13.36 4.03 12.45
C LEU A 50 12.31 2.99 12.81
N TYR A 51 11.47 3.26 13.80
CA TYR A 51 10.36 2.39 14.17
C TYR A 51 9.38 2.18 13.00
N GLN A 52 8.99 3.26 12.32
CA GLN A 52 8.08 3.19 11.18
C GLN A 52 8.69 2.39 10.01
N SER A 53 9.97 2.60 9.72
CA SER A 53 10.70 1.84 8.70
C SER A 53 10.80 0.36 9.07
N PHE A 54 11.09 0.04 10.33
CA PHE A 54 11.17 -1.34 10.80
C PHE A 54 9.83 -2.07 10.71
N LYS A 55 8.73 -1.40 11.11
CA LYS A 55 7.36 -1.91 10.92
C LYS A 55 7.08 -2.20 9.45
N SER A 56 7.40 -1.26 8.55
CA SER A 56 7.20 -1.44 7.11
C SER A 56 8.00 -2.62 6.56
N ALA A 57 9.27 -2.77 6.99
CA ALA A 57 10.13 -3.88 6.58
C ALA A 57 9.60 -5.24 7.04
N ILE A 58 9.13 -5.34 8.29
CA ILE A 58 8.51 -6.58 8.80
C ILE A 58 7.28 -6.96 7.98
N LEU A 59 6.39 -6.00 7.72
CA LEU A 59 5.18 -6.26 6.94
C LEU A 59 5.52 -6.73 5.52
N ALA A 60 6.48 -6.08 4.87
CA ALA A 60 6.96 -6.47 3.54
C ALA A 60 7.57 -7.89 3.56
N PHE A 61 8.36 -8.21 4.59
CA PHE A 61 8.95 -9.53 4.76
C PHE A 61 7.87 -10.61 4.92
N ILE A 62 6.90 -10.42 5.82
CA ILE A 62 5.78 -11.35 6.01
C ILE A 62 4.99 -11.52 4.70
N GLY A 63 4.71 -10.42 3.99
CA GLY A 63 4.03 -10.43 2.70
C GLY A 63 4.77 -11.28 1.66
N TYR A 64 6.10 -11.14 1.58
CA TYR A 64 6.93 -11.93 0.69
C TYR A 64 6.84 -13.44 0.96
N PHE A 65 6.93 -13.86 2.23
CA PHE A 65 6.79 -15.28 2.57
C PHE A 65 5.38 -15.81 2.30
N LYS A 66 4.35 -14.99 2.54
CA LYS A 66 2.97 -15.35 2.22
C LYS A 66 2.79 -15.58 0.73
N ILE A 67 3.25 -14.65 -0.12
CA ILE A 67 3.22 -14.81 -1.59
C ILE A 67 3.98 -16.07 -2.01
N LYS A 68 5.19 -16.30 -1.47
CA LYS A 68 5.99 -17.49 -1.80
C LYS A 68 5.31 -18.80 -1.40
N ARG A 69 4.55 -18.82 -0.30
CA ARG A 69 3.76 -19.97 0.12
C ARG A 69 2.56 -20.15 -0.79
N ASP A 70 1.81 -19.08 -1.03
CA ASP A 70 0.56 -19.08 -1.79
C ASP A 70 0.81 -19.42 -3.28
N ASN A 71 1.99 -19.10 -3.83
CA ASN A 71 2.44 -19.52 -5.17
C ASN A 71 2.71 -21.02 -5.31
N LYS A 72 2.86 -21.76 -4.21
CA LYS A 72 3.09 -23.22 -4.23
C LYS A 72 1.80 -24.03 -4.05
N ILE A 73 0.69 -23.36 -3.75
CA ILE A 73 -0.59 -24.00 -3.51
C ILE A 73 -1.32 -24.10 -4.85
N ASN A 74 -1.76 -25.30 -5.21
CA ASN A 74 -2.72 -25.49 -6.30
C ASN A 74 -4.11 -25.12 -5.77
N TRP A 75 -4.62 -23.96 -6.18
CA TRP A 75 -5.87 -23.41 -5.64
C TRP A 75 -7.09 -24.14 -6.18
N GLN A 76 -7.02 -24.67 -7.41
CA GLN A 76 -8.08 -25.49 -7.98
C GLN A 76 -8.24 -26.81 -7.21
N GLU A 77 -7.14 -27.49 -6.90
CA GLU A 77 -7.16 -28.73 -6.11
C GLU A 77 -7.74 -28.48 -4.71
N LEU A 78 -7.29 -27.42 -4.04
CA LEU A 78 -7.82 -27.04 -2.73
C LEU A 78 -9.32 -26.73 -2.77
N PHE A 79 -9.78 -26.03 -3.82
CA PHE A 79 -11.20 -25.74 -4.02
C PHE A 79 -12.03 -27.01 -4.17
N GLN A 80 -11.52 -28.01 -4.91
CA GLN A 80 -12.22 -29.30 -5.09
C GLN A 80 -12.25 -30.12 -3.80
N GLN A 81 -11.16 -30.10 -3.01
CA GLN A 81 -11.10 -30.81 -1.72
C GLN A 81 -12.08 -30.24 -0.70
N ASP A 82 -12.22 -28.92 -0.64
CA ASP A 82 -13.11 -28.22 0.30
C ASP A 82 -14.49 -27.88 -0.28
N PHE A 83 -14.83 -28.44 -1.45
CA PHE A 83 -16.06 -28.11 -2.16
C PHE A 83 -17.31 -28.42 -1.33
N ARG A 84 -18.23 -27.47 -1.28
CA ARG A 84 -19.53 -27.63 -0.64
C ARG A 84 -20.66 -27.55 -1.66
N ALA A 85 -21.73 -28.32 -1.43
CA ALA A 85 -22.84 -28.43 -2.38
C ALA A 85 -23.59 -27.11 -2.64
N ASP A 86 -23.45 -26.11 -1.76
CA ASP A 86 -23.99 -24.76 -1.90
C ASP A 86 -23.08 -23.82 -2.72
N TRP A 87 -21.87 -24.25 -3.10
CA TRP A 87 -20.93 -23.44 -3.88
C TRP A 87 -21.18 -23.56 -5.38
N LEU A 88 -20.88 -22.48 -6.11
CA LEU A 88 -20.81 -22.52 -7.56
C LEU A 88 -19.70 -23.48 -7.98
N LYS A 89 -19.96 -24.26 -9.04
CA LYS A 89 -18.91 -25.09 -9.63
C LYS A 89 -17.82 -24.18 -10.21
N TYR A 90 -16.58 -24.64 -10.21
CA TYR A 90 -15.44 -23.85 -10.67
C TYR A 90 -15.64 -23.28 -12.09
N ASN A 91 -16.24 -24.06 -12.99
CA ASN A 91 -16.55 -23.64 -14.37
C ASN A 91 -17.63 -22.54 -14.50
N GLN A 92 -18.30 -22.17 -13.41
CA GLN A 92 -19.29 -21.09 -13.38
C GLN A 92 -18.71 -19.79 -12.80
N ILE A 93 -17.46 -19.82 -12.32
CA ILE A 93 -16.79 -18.68 -11.68
C ILE A 93 -16.04 -17.88 -12.75
N ASN A 94 -16.44 -16.62 -12.93
CA ASN A 94 -15.73 -15.68 -13.80
C ASN A 94 -14.88 -14.74 -12.96
N HIS A 95 -13.57 -14.72 -13.18
CA HIS A 95 -12.64 -13.83 -12.48
C HIS A 95 -12.53 -12.50 -13.22
N VAL A 96 -12.73 -11.39 -12.50
CA VAL A 96 -12.53 -10.04 -13.02
C VAL A 96 -11.31 -9.43 -12.34
N VAL A 97 -10.30 -9.07 -13.12
CA VAL A 97 -9.08 -8.40 -12.65
C VAL A 97 -9.16 -6.91 -13.03
N ILE A 98 -9.07 -6.02 -12.05
CA ILE A 98 -9.10 -4.58 -12.25
C ILE A 98 -7.72 -4.02 -11.88
N ILE A 99 -7.02 -3.45 -12.87
CA ILE A 99 -5.71 -2.81 -12.68
C ILE A 99 -5.91 -1.30 -12.76
N SER A 100 -5.81 -0.62 -11.62
CA SER A 100 -5.80 0.84 -11.58
C SER A 100 -4.36 1.35 -11.72
N SER A 101 -4.04 1.99 -12.84
CA SER A 101 -2.74 2.63 -13.05
C SER A 101 -2.91 4.15 -13.21
N TYR A 102 -2.02 4.93 -12.60
CA TYR A 102 -2.00 6.39 -12.74
C TYR A 102 -0.58 6.91 -12.94
N LYS A 103 -0.31 7.45 -14.14
CA LYS A 103 1.00 8.00 -14.54
C LYS A 103 2.16 7.01 -14.35
N GLU A 104 1.90 5.71 -14.41
CA GLU A 104 2.97 4.71 -14.39
C GLU A 104 3.60 4.59 -15.78
N PRO A 105 4.91 4.26 -15.86
CA PRO A 105 5.57 3.98 -17.12
C PRO A 105 4.92 2.79 -17.86
N VAL A 106 4.97 2.81 -19.20
CA VAL A 106 4.36 1.77 -20.05
C VAL A 106 4.96 0.40 -19.74
N GLU A 107 6.25 0.35 -19.42
CA GLU A 107 6.99 -0.86 -19.10
C GLU A 107 6.44 -1.57 -17.85
N VAL A 108 5.92 -0.80 -16.87
CA VAL A 108 5.34 -1.35 -15.64
C VAL A 108 3.99 -1.99 -15.94
N ILE A 109 3.17 -1.33 -16.76
CA ILE A 109 1.86 -1.84 -17.18
C ILE A 109 2.04 -3.10 -18.04
N GLU A 110 2.98 -3.08 -18.99
CA GLU A 110 3.30 -4.22 -19.84
C GLU A 110 3.78 -5.42 -19.01
N MET A 111 4.64 -5.18 -18.01
CA MET A 111 5.06 -6.22 -17.08
C MET A 111 3.90 -6.81 -16.28
N ALA A 112 2.99 -5.98 -15.79
CA ALA A 112 1.83 -6.43 -15.02
C ALA A 112 0.87 -7.27 -15.88
N ILE A 113 0.53 -6.78 -17.08
CA ILE A 113 -0.34 -7.48 -18.03
C ILE A 113 0.33 -8.76 -18.53
N GLY A 114 1.62 -8.70 -18.87
CA GLY A 114 2.38 -9.86 -19.31
C GLY A 114 2.46 -10.95 -18.24
N SER A 115 2.63 -10.57 -16.97
CA SER A 115 2.61 -11.52 -15.84
C SER A 115 1.24 -12.17 -15.63
N LEU A 116 0.15 -11.41 -15.84
CA LEU A 116 -1.21 -11.94 -15.78
C LEU A 116 -1.52 -12.88 -16.94
N ALA A 117 -1.10 -12.53 -18.15
CA ALA A 117 -1.27 -13.37 -19.33
C ALA A 117 -0.46 -14.69 -19.23
N ALA A 118 0.71 -14.64 -18.59
CA ALA A 118 1.56 -15.81 -18.37
C ALA A 118 1.14 -16.69 -17.17
N GLN A 119 0.04 -16.38 -16.49
CA GLN A 119 -0.38 -17.10 -15.30
C GLN A 119 -0.88 -18.52 -15.65
N GLN A 120 -0.11 -19.53 -15.23
CA GLN A 120 -0.46 -20.95 -15.37
C GLN A 120 -1.64 -21.31 -14.47
N GLU A 121 -2.85 -21.27 -15.03
CA GLU A 121 -4.10 -21.92 -14.56
C GLU A 121 -5.29 -21.51 -15.44
N ILE A 122 -5.15 -20.50 -16.32
CA ILE A 122 -6.21 -20.05 -17.23
C ILE A 122 -6.57 -21.14 -18.27
N ASP A 123 -5.57 -21.85 -18.82
CA ASP A 123 -5.77 -22.81 -19.90
C ASP A 123 -6.38 -24.16 -19.46
N LEU A 124 -6.29 -24.51 -18.17
CA LEU A 124 -6.94 -25.73 -17.63
C LEU A 124 -8.47 -25.63 -17.65
N ILE A 125 -9.02 -24.43 -17.83
CA ILE A 125 -10.46 -24.18 -17.96
C ILE A 125 -10.94 -24.56 -19.37
N GLU A 126 -10.08 -24.48 -20.40
CA GLU A 126 -10.45 -24.76 -21.79
C GLU A 126 -10.46 -26.27 -22.08
N GLU A 127 -9.51 -27.04 -21.53
CA GLU A 127 -9.46 -28.51 -21.74
C GLU A 127 -10.49 -29.30 -20.93
N ALA A 128 -10.96 -28.79 -19.78
CA ALA A 128 -11.97 -29.46 -18.95
C ALA A 128 -13.43 -29.21 -19.42
N GLY A 129 -13.61 -28.44 -20.50
CA GLY A 129 -14.90 -28.08 -21.09
C GLY A 129 -15.30 -28.86 -22.36
N GLY A 130 -14.47 -29.82 -22.81
CA GLY A 130 -14.76 -30.74 -23.93
C GLY A 130 -15.13 -32.14 -23.45
#